data_AF-A0ABD0QJX1-F1
#
_entry.id   AF-A0ABD0QJX1-F1
#
_cell.length_a   1.000
_cell.length_b   1.000
_cell.length_c   1.000
_cell.angle_alpha   90.00
_cell.angle_beta   90.00
_cell.angle_gamma   90.00
#
_symmetry.space_group_name_H-M   'P 1'
#
loop_
_entity.id
_entity.type
_entity.pdbx_description
1 polymer ?
#
loop_
_entity_poly.entity_id
_entity_poly.type
_entity_poly.pdbx_seq_one_letter_code
_entity_poly.pdbx_strand_id
1 'polypeptide(L)'
;GTFVVFKDGDMNHPMNSDFNFDNVLMGMLALFTVSTFEGWPQLLYKAIDANAENRGPIYNYRVEISIFFVIYIIIIAFFMMNIFVGFVIITFREQGEAEFKNCELNKNQRQCVYYALKAQPIKIYIPKNPSQLKFWRIVNSSQFEYIMFVLILLNTLTLAVQ
;
A
#
# COMPACT_ATOMS: atom_id res chain seq x y z
N GLY A 1 -28.11 20.82 2.72
CA GLY A 1 -29.57 20.71 2.94
C GLY A 1 -30.03 19.40 2.35
N THR A 2 -31.01 18.75 2.99
CA THR A 2 -31.36 17.32 2.90
C THR A 2 -31.71 16.91 1.48
N PHE A 3 -31.18 15.78 1.01
CA PHE A 3 -31.04 15.40 -0.40
C PHE A 3 -31.83 14.14 -0.73
N VAL A 4 -33.04 14.31 -1.25
CA VAL A 4 -34.06 13.27 -1.24
C VAL A 4 -34.05 12.33 -2.48
N VAL A 5 -33.88 11.00 -2.34
CA VAL A 5 -33.75 10.02 -3.46
C VAL A 5 -35.02 9.20 -3.72
N PHE A 6 -35.69 9.32 -4.85
CA PHE A 6 -36.90 8.53 -5.12
C PHE A 6 -36.57 7.08 -5.56
N LYS A 7 -37.25 6.08 -4.99
CA LYS A 7 -37.10 4.66 -5.39
C LYS A 7 -38.09 4.34 -6.53
N ASP A 8 -37.62 3.69 -7.60
CA ASP A 8 -38.45 3.14 -8.69
C ASP A 8 -39.33 4.13 -9.48
N GLY A 9 -38.95 5.41 -9.54
CA GLY A 9 -39.70 6.43 -10.28
C GLY A 9 -41.00 6.90 -9.59
N ASP A 10 -41.24 6.47 -8.34
CA ASP A 10 -42.37 6.92 -7.55
C ASP A 10 -42.10 8.31 -6.97
N MET A 11 -42.63 9.35 -7.64
CA MET A 11 -42.48 10.76 -7.24
C MET A 11 -43.16 11.10 -5.90
N ASN A 12 -43.89 10.15 -5.30
CA ASN A 12 -44.61 10.35 -4.04
C ASN A 12 -43.74 10.06 -2.81
N HIS A 13 -42.62 9.34 -2.95
CA HIS A 13 -41.76 8.92 -1.84
C HIS A 13 -40.29 9.30 -2.07
N PRO A 14 -39.93 10.58 -1.86
CA PRO A 14 -38.54 10.99 -1.88
C PRO A 14 -37.79 10.34 -0.71
N MET A 15 -36.71 9.59 -0.94
CA MET A 15 -36.02 8.81 0.12
C MET A 15 -34.80 9.39 0.84
N ASN A 16 -34.20 10.54 0.58
CA ASN A 16 -32.87 10.87 1.14
C ASN A 16 -31.75 9.89 0.75
N SER A 17 -30.64 10.39 0.23
CA SER A 17 -29.47 9.51 0.13
C SER A 17 -28.83 9.38 1.50
N ASP A 18 -27.94 8.40 1.66
CA ASP A 18 -27.41 8.08 2.98
C ASP A 18 -26.34 9.09 3.47
N PHE A 19 -25.56 9.67 2.55
CA PHE A 19 -24.53 10.71 2.81
C PHE A 19 -24.82 12.14 2.26
N ASN A 20 -25.28 13.07 3.12
CA ASN A 20 -25.64 14.46 2.76
C ASN A 20 -24.63 15.54 3.20
N PHE A 21 -24.87 16.78 2.75
CA PHE A 21 -24.27 18.02 3.26
C PHE A 21 -25.30 18.94 3.94
N ASP A 22 -26.10 18.42 4.88
CA ASP A 22 -27.23 19.17 5.49
C ASP A 22 -26.86 19.95 6.70
N ASN A 23 -26.05 19.28 7.50
CA ASN A 23 -25.43 19.79 8.68
C ASN A 23 -23.96 19.39 8.60
N VAL A 24 -23.16 20.07 9.42
CA VAL A 24 -21.71 19.88 9.44
C VAL A 24 -21.33 18.43 9.73
N LEU A 25 -22.05 17.75 10.63
CA LEU A 25 -21.74 16.38 11.03
C LEU A 25 -21.95 15.38 9.89
N MET A 26 -23.07 15.46 9.18
CA MET A 26 -23.34 14.60 8.03
C MET A 26 -22.40 14.90 6.87
N GLY A 27 -22.07 16.18 6.65
CA GLY A 27 -21.05 16.57 5.68
C GLY A 27 -19.67 16.01 6.03
N MET A 28 -19.29 16.00 7.32
CA MET A 28 -18.06 15.37 7.79
C MET A 28 -18.07 13.86 7.56
N LEU A 29 -19.20 13.18 7.78
CA LEU A 29 -19.34 11.75 7.51
C LEU A 29 -19.21 11.45 6.01
N ALA A 30 -19.86 12.25 5.17
CA ALA A 30 -19.76 12.13 3.71
C ALA A 30 -18.30 12.31 3.25
N LEU A 31 -17.62 13.35 3.73
CA LEU A 31 -16.20 13.58 3.43
C LEU A 31 -15.29 12.49 4.00
N PHE A 32 -15.63 11.92 5.17
CA PHE A 32 -14.91 10.78 5.71
C PHE A 32 -14.98 9.56 4.79
N THR A 33 -16.16 9.23 4.25
CA THR A 33 -16.27 8.13 3.25
C THR A 33 -15.49 8.42 1.96
N VAL A 34 -15.46 9.68 1.52
CA VAL A 34 -14.61 10.08 0.39
C VAL A 34 -13.12 9.90 0.71
N SER A 35 -12.71 10.21 1.95
CA SER A 35 -11.32 10.06 2.39
C SER A 35 -10.83 8.60 2.44
N THR A 36 -11.75 7.64 2.61
CA THR A 36 -11.44 6.21 2.57
C THR A 36 -11.48 5.62 1.16
N PHE A 37 -11.75 6.45 0.14
CA PHE A 37 -11.98 6.04 -1.25
C PHE A 37 -13.17 5.08 -1.42
N GLU A 38 -14.12 5.09 -0.49
CA GLU A 38 -15.30 4.24 -0.55
C GLU A 38 -16.52 5.04 -0.99
N GLY A 39 -17.22 4.59 -2.04
CA GLY A 39 -18.46 5.23 -2.48
C GLY A 39 -18.31 6.66 -3.04
N TRP A 40 -17.08 7.17 -3.17
CA TRP A 40 -16.82 8.56 -3.59
C TRP A 40 -17.31 8.88 -5.01
N PRO A 41 -17.26 7.98 -6.03
CA PRO A 41 -17.81 8.29 -7.34
C PRO A 41 -19.33 8.46 -7.27
N GLN A 42 -20.02 7.64 -6.47
CA GLN A 42 -21.47 7.74 -6.29
C GLN A 42 -21.87 9.06 -5.63
N LEU A 43 -21.12 9.51 -4.63
CA LEU A 43 -21.35 10.81 -3.99
C LEU A 43 -21.02 11.97 -4.94
N LEU A 44 -19.94 11.86 -5.71
CA LEU A 44 -19.55 12.84 -6.73
C LEU A 44 -20.65 13.00 -7.79
N TYR A 45 -21.16 11.91 -8.36
CA TYR A 45 -22.23 11.99 -9.36
C TYR A 45 -23.52 12.59 -8.80
N LYS A 46 -23.90 12.22 -7.57
CA LYS A 46 -25.03 12.85 -6.86
C LYS A 46 -24.82 14.36 -6.68
N ALA A 47 -23.58 14.78 -6.42
CA ALA A 47 -23.24 16.19 -6.27
C ALA A 47 -23.25 16.94 -7.61
N ILE A 48 -22.80 16.32 -8.70
CA ILE A 48 -22.83 16.89 -10.06
C ILE A 48 -24.28 17.09 -10.53
N ASP A 49 -25.15 16.13 -10.24
CA ASP A 49 -26.56 16.17 -10.66
C ASP A 49 -27.43 17.07 -9.74
N ALA A 50 -26.84 17.68 -8.71
CA ALA A 50 -27.58 18.49 -7.74
C ALA A 50 -28.13 19.78 -8.36
N ASN A 51 -29.45 19.95 -8.27
CA ASN A 51 -30.19 21.10 -8.78
C ASN A 51 -30.38 22.18 -7.68
N ALA A 52 -31.52 22.87 -7.68
CA ALA A 52 -31.93 23.80 -6.64
C ALA A 52 -32.49 23.06 -5.41
N GLU A 53 -32.58 23.78 -4.29
CA GLU A 53 -33.15 23.28 -3.04
C GLU A 53 -34.55 22.70 -3.25
N ASN A 54 -34.79 21.53 -2.63
CA ASN A 54 -36.05 20.78 -2.73
C ASN A 54 -36.48 20.40 -4.16
N ARG A 55 -35.54 20.36 -5.12
CA ARG A 55 -35.77 19.83 -6.47
C ARG A 55 -34.95 18.57 -6.72
N GLY A 56 -35.50 17.69 -7.55
CA GLY A 56 -34.82 16.47 -7.98
C GLY A 56 -33.57 16.76 -8.82
N PRO A 57 -32.68 15.76 -8.96
CA PRO A 57 -31.44 15.89 -9.70
C PRO A 57 -31.68 16.15 -11.20
N ILE A 58 -30.78 16.91 -11.83
CA ILE A 58 -30.70 17.09 -13.28
C ILE A 58 -29.35 16.53 -13.73
N TYR A 59 -29.38 15.59 -14.67
CA TYR A 59 -28.18 14.93 -15.17
C TYR A 59 -27.15 15.94 -15.70
N ASN A 60 -25.90 15.83 -15.22
CA ASN A 60 -24.75 16.67 -15.60
C ASN A 60 -24.97 18.19 -15.45
N TYR A 61 -25.77 18.61 -14.46
CA TYR A 61 -26.10 20.03 -14.30
C TYR A 61 -24.91 20.87 -13.81
N ARG A 62 -24.13 20.38 -12.85
CA ARG A 62 -23.03 21.12 -12.21
C ARG A 62 -21.73 20.33 -12.17
N VAL A 63 -21.18 20.04 -13.35
CA VAL A 63 -19.91 19.31 -13.49
C VAL A 63 -18.75 20.02 -12.77
N GLU A 64 -18.81 21.35 -12.63
CA GLU A 64 -17.82 22.17 -11.90
C GLU A 64 -17.59 21.72 -10.44
N ILE A 65 -18.60 21.11 -9.79
CA ILE A 65 -18.48 20.60 -8.41
C ILE A 65 -17.44 19.48 -8.31
N SER A 66 -17.13 18.79 -9.40
CA SER A 66 -16.10 17.74 -9.43
C SER A 66 -14.72 18.23 -8.99
N ILE A 67 -14.40 19.51 -9.26
CA ILE A 67 -13.11 20.12 -8.89
C ILE A 67 -12.93 20.10 -7.37
N PHE A 68 -14.00 20.35 -6.61
CA PHE A 68 -13.96 20.31 -5.15
C PHE A 68 -13.56 18.93 -4.63
N PHE A 69 -14.18 17.87 -5.14
CA PHE A 69 -13.89 16.49 -4.71
C PHE A 69 -12.47 16.07 -5.10
N VAL A 70 -12.01 16.41 -6.29
CA VAL A 70 -10.64 16.07 -6.75
C VAL A 70 -9.59 16.75 -5.87
N ILE A 71 -9.74 18.05 -5.60
CA ILE A 71 -8.81 18.79 -4.73
C ILE A 71 -8.84 18.22 -3.31
N TYR A 72 -10.04 17.96 -2.76
CA TYR A 72 -10.19 17.37 -1.44
C TYR A 72 -9.47 16.02 -1.32
N ILE A 73 -9.66 15.13 -2.30
CA ILE A 73 -9.03 13.81 -2.35
C ILE A 73 -7.50 13.94 -2.35
N ILE A 74 -6.94 14.82 -3.19
CA ILE A 74 -5.48 15.00 -3.29
C ILE A 74 -4.91 15.50 -1.96
N ILE A 75 -5.55 16.51 -1.34
CA ILE A 75 -5.09 17.08 -0.07
C ILE A 75 -5.12 16.02 1.03
N ILE A 76 -6.25 15.34 1.20
CA ILE A 76 -6.41 14.36 2.29
C ILE A 76 -5.51 13.14 2.07
N ALA A 77 -5.37 12.65 0.84
CA ALA A 77 -4.47 11.54 0.54
C ALA A 77 -3.00 11.89 0.88
N PHE A 78 -2.56 13.11 0.57
CA PHE A 78 -1.23 13.59 0.92
C PHE A 78 -1.02 13.64 2.44
N PHE A 79 -1.99 14.18 3.18
CA PHE A 79 -1.93 14.19 4.65
C PHE A 79 -1.95 12.79 5.26
N MET A 80 -2.82 11.90 4.78
CA MET A 80 -2.91 10.52 5.27
C MET A 80 -1.60 9.76 5.07
N MET A 81 -0.97 9.89 3.88
CA MET A 81 0.33 9.28 3.62
C MET A 81 1.41 9.83 4.54
N ASN A 82 1.45 11.15 4.76
CA ASN A 82 2.44 11.77 5.64
C ASN A 82 2.26 11.38 7.11
N ILE A 83 1.02 11.29 7.59
CA ILE A 83 0.72 10.83 8.96
C ILE A 83 1.16 9.38 9.12
N PHE A 84 0.85 8.51 8.15
CA PHE A 84 1.25 7.11 8.18
C PHE A 84 2.77 6.95 8.22
N VAL A 85 3.49 7.64 7.32
CA VAL A 85 4.96 7.62 7.28
C VAL A 85 5.55 8.18 8.58
N GLY A 86 5.02 9.29 9.08
CA GLY A 86 5.45 9.90 10.33
C GLY A 86 5.29 8.96 11.52
N PHE A 87 4.12 8.34 11.65
CA PHE A 87 3.84 7.36 12.70
C PHE A 87 4.82 6.19 12.63
N VAL A 88 4.96 5.55 11.46
CA VAL A 88 5.88 4.41 11.25
C VAL A 88 7.31 4.79 11.64
N ILE A 89 7.83 5.94 11.19
CA ILE A 89 9.19 6.38 11.53
C ILE A 89 9.35 6.55 13.04
N ILE A 90 8.39 7.18 13.72
CA ILE A 90 8.46 7.39 15.17
C ILE A 90 8.48 6.04 15.90
N THR A 91 7.59 5.11 15.54
CA THR A 91 7.52 3.81 16.19
C THR A 91 8.80 3.00 15.96
N PHE A 92 9.36 3.02 14.75
CA PHE A 92 10.62 2.32 14.44
C PHE A 92 11.82 2.92 15.16
N ARG A 93 11.87 4.25 15.33
CA ARG A 93 12.90 4.90 16.15
C ARG A 93 12.76 4.53 17.61
N GLU A 94 11.55 4.60 18.16
CA GLU A 94 11.31 4.27 19.56
C GLU A 94 11.66 2.81 19.86
N GLN A 95 11.20 1.86 19.05
CA GLN A 95 11.55 0.43 19.21
C GLN A 95 13.04 0.18 18.96
N GLY A 96 13.60 0.83 17.94
CA GLY A 96 15.00 0.70 17.57
C GLY A 96 15.96 1.32 18.58
N GLU A 97 15.54 2.31 19.37
CA GLU A 97 16.35 2.96 20.40
C GLU A 97 16.05 2.45 21.81
N ALA A 98 14.85 1.90 22.06
CA ALA A 98 14.44 1.37 23.36
C ALA A 98 15.36 0.24 23.86
N GLU A 99 15.83 -0.62 22.96
CA GLU A 99 16.77 -1.69 23.30
C GLU A 99 18.16 -1.14 23.71
N PHE A 100 18.47 0.13 23.39
CA PHE A 100 19.82 0.69 23.44
C PHE A 100 19.98 1.92 24.32
N LYS A 101 18.91 2.34 25.01
CA LYS A 101 18.84 3.60 25.78
C LYS A 101 19.95 3.77 26.83
N ASN A 102 20.60 2.68 27.27
CA ASN A 102 21.64 2.66 28.31
C ASN A 102 22.93 1.90 27.92
N CYS A 103 23.22 1.74 26.62
CA CYS A 103 24.46 1.06 26.19
C CYS A 103 25.58 2.05 25.86
N GLU A 104 26.79 1.80 26.36
CA GLU A 104 28.00 2.59 26.04
C GLU A 104 28.44 2.44 24.57
N LEU A 105 28.04 1.35 23.91
CA LEU A 105 28.42 1.03 22.53
C LEU A 105 27.43 1.54 21.48
N ASN A 106 27.95 2.19 20.43
CA ASN A 106 27.18 2.63 19.26
C ASN A 106 26.71 1.43 18.39
N LYS A 107 25.68 1.62 17.57
CA LYS A 107 25.06 0.61 16.68
C LYS A 107 26.08 -0.14 15.82
N ASN A 108 27.01 0.58 15.18
CA ASN A 108 28.04 -0.03 14.33
C ASN A 108 29.01 -0.92 15.12
N GLN A 109 29.44 -0.46 16.31
CA GLN A 109 30.34 -1.22 17.17
C GLN A 109 29.67 -2.52 17.64
N ARG A 110 28.40 -2.43 18.04
CA ARG A 110 27.61 -3.60 18.44
C ARG A 110 27.42 -4.59 17.30
N GLN A 111 27.12 -4.12 16.09
CA GLN A 111 27.00 -4.98 14.92
C GLN A 111 28.29 -5.78 14.70
N CYS A 112 29.45 -5.12 14.80
CA CYS A 112 30.75 -5.77 14.69
C CYS A 112 30.99 -6.79 15.82
N VAL A 113 30.72 -6.43 17.07
CA VAL A 113 30.89 -7.32 18.24
C VAL A 113 29.96 -8.52 18.14
N TYR A 114 28.68 -8.29 17.83
CA TYR A 114 27.68 -9.35 17.65
C TYR A 114 28.10 -10.31 16.53
N TYR A 115 28.54 -9.78 15.39
CA TYR A 115 29.01 -10.60 14.28
C TYR A 115 30.25 -11.41 14.67
N ALA A 116 31.23 -10.79 15.34
CA ALA A 116 32.44 -11.46 15.80
C ALA A 116 32.14 -12.57 16.82
N LEU A 117 31.20 -12.33 17.75
CA LEU A 117 30.79 -13.31 18.76
C LEU A 117 29.95 -14.45 18.19
N LYS A 118 29.12 -14.20 17.16
CA LYS A 118 28.27 -15.21 16.54
C LYS A 118 28.88 -15.90 15.32
N ALA A 119 30.02 -15.43 14.82
CA ALA A 119 30.68 -16.03 13.68
C ALA A 119 31.00 -17.50 13.96
N GLN A 120 30.48 -18.38 13.10
CA GLN A 120 30.81 -19.80 13.11
C GLN A 120 31.63 -20.14 11.86
N PRO A 121 32.57 -21.09 11.96
CA PRO A 121 33.36 -21.49 10.80
C PRO A 121 32.47 -22.11 9.73
N ILE A 122 32.69 -21.69 8.48
CA ILE A 122 32.00 -22.26 7.33
C ILE A 122 32.52 -23.69 7.12
N LYS A 123 31.60 -24.66 7.13
CA LYS A 123 31.93 -26.07 6.89
C LYS A 123 32.03 -26.32 5.38
N ILE A 124 33.23 -26.26 4.84
CA ILE A 124 33.50 -26.59 3.43
C ILE A 124 33.90 -28.06 3.34
N TYR A 125 33.16 -28.84 2.54
CA TYR A 125 33.52 -30.23 2.26
C TYR A 125 34.54 -30.29 1.14
N ILE A 126 35.76 -30.77 1.45
CA ILE A 126 36.82 -31.00 0.48
C ILE A 126 37.05 -32.52 0.38
N PRO A 127 36.78 -33.14 -0.79
CA PRO A 127 36.96 -34.59 -0.95
C PRO A 127 38.44 -34.97 -0.93
N LYS A 128 38.76 -36.12 -0.30
CA LYS A 128 40.14 -36.62 -0.19
C LYS A 128 40.61 -37.37 -1.44
N ASN A 129 39.71 -38.00 -2.17
CA ASN A 129 40.06 -38.83 -3.32
C ASN A 129 40.32 -37.97 -4.58
N PRO A 130 41.38 -38.24 -5.36
CA PRO A 130 41.74 -37.41 -6.51
C PRO A 130 40.67 -37.38 -7.61
N SER A 131 39.97 -38.48 -7.87
CA SER A 131 38.85 -38.53 -8.82
C SER A 131 37.64 -37.71 -8.35
N GLN A 132 37.32 -37.77 -7.06
CA GLN A 132 36.25 -36.97 -6.46
C GLN A 132 36.59 -35.48 -6.45
N LEU A 133 37.86 -35.13 -6.23
CA LEU A 133 38.34 -33.75 -6.28
C LEU A 133 38.21 -33.16 -7.70
N LYS A 134 38.47 -33.95 -8.74
CA LYS A 134 38.27 -33.52 -10.13
C LYS A 134 36.81 -33.18 -10.40
N PHE A 135 35.88 -34.02 -9.94
CA PHE A 135 34.44 -33.78 -10.11
C PHE A 135 33.95 -32.60 -9.26
N TRP A 136 34.43 -32.50 -8.02
CA TRP A 136 34.13 -31.37 -7.12
C TRP A 136 34.56 -30.03 -7.73
N ARG A 137 35.73 -29.96 -8.39
CA ARG A 137 36.17 -28.75 -9.09
C ARG A 137 35.28 -28.38 -10.28
N ILE A 138 34.73 -29.37 -10.99
CA ILE A 138 33.82 -29.12 -12.12
C ILE A 138 32.50 -28.55 -11.62
N VAL A 139 31.90 -29.20 -10.60
CA VAL A 139 30.62 -28.77 -10.03
C VAL A 139 30.72 -27.41 -9.34
N ASN A 140 31.85 -27.13 -8.66
CA ASN A 140 32.09 -25.86 -7.98
C ASN A 140 32.71 -24.79 -8.91
N SER A 141 32.67 -24.99 -10.23
CA SER A 141 33.16 -24.00 -11.21
C SER A 141 32.04 -23.05 -11.62
N SER A 142 32.38 -21.78 -11.86
CA SER A 142 31.42 -20.77 -12.31
C SER A 142 30.75 -21.13 -13.64
N GLN A 143 31.42 -21.90 -14.52
CA GLN A 143 30.82 -22.35 -15.78
C GLN A 143 29.63 -23.28 -15.55
N PHE A 144 29.73 -24.19 -14.59
CA PHE A 144 28.64 -25.09 -14.24
C PHE A 144 27.45 -24.33 -13.62
N GLU A 145 27.74 -23.31 -12.78
CA GLU A 145 26.70 -22.43 -12.24
C GLU A 145 25.92 -21.71 -13.35
N TYR A 146 26.59 -21.12 -14.35
CA TYR A 146 25.93 -20.47 -15.47
C TYR A 146 25.07 -21.42 -16.31
N ILE A 147 25.53 -22.65 -16.55
CA ILE A 147 24.74 -23.67 -17.26
C ILE A 147 23.44 -23.98 -16.49
N MET A 148 23.53 -24.17 -15.17
CA MET A 148 22.36 -24.41 -14.33
C MET A 148 21.38 -23.24 -14.34
N PHE A 149 21.87 -21.99 -14.28
CA PHE A 149 21.02 -20.81 -14.39
C PHE A 149 20.28 -20.74 -15.73
N VAL A 150 20.95 -21.02 -16.84
CA VAL A 150 20.32 -21.04 -18.18
C VAL A 150 19.25 -22.13 -18.26
N LEU A 151 19.52 -23.32 -17.72
CA LEU A 151 18.55 -24.42 -17.71
C LEU A 151 17.30 -24.08 -16.89
N ILE A 152 17.45 -23.43 -15.74
CA ILE A 152 16.31 -22.95 -14.92
C ILE A 152 15.51 -21.89 -15.69
N LEU A 153 16.19 -20.94 -16.33
CA LEU A 153 15.54 -19.90 -17.14
C LEU A 153 14.75 -20.50 -18.30
N LEU A 154 15.35 -21.42 -19.05
CA LEU A 154 14.69 -22.11 -20.15
C LEU A 154 13.47 -22.90 -19.66
N ASN A 155 13.59 -23.62 -18.54
CA ASN A 155 12.46 -24.35 -17.94
C ASN A 155 11.30 -23.41 -17.58
N THR A 156 11.60 -22.28 -16.95
CA THR A 156 10.61 -21.26 -16.58
C THR A 156 9.93 -20.67 -17.81
N LEU A 157 10.68 -20.41 -18.90
CA LEU A 157 10.13 -19.95 -20.17
C LEU A 157 9.21 -20.98 -20.83
N THR A 158 9.61 -22.26 -20.83
CA THR A 158 8.73 -23.33 -21.33
C THR A 158 7.42 -23.43 -20.53
N LEU A 159 7.48 -23.28 -19.21
CA LEU A 159 6.27 -23.27 -18.36
C LEU A 159 5.39 -22.04 -18.60
N ALA A 160 5.97 -20.89 -18.97
CA ALA A 160 5.22 -19.67 -19.24
C ALA A 160 4.53 -19.66 -20.62
N VAL A 161 5.00 -20.49 -21.56
CA VAL A 161 4.42 -20.63 -22.91
C VAL A 161 3.31 -21.69 -22.96
N GLN A 162 3.24 -22.55 -21.94
CA GLN A 162 2.29 -23.66 -21.82
C GLN A 162 0.98 -23.22 -21.17
#